data_AF-A0A7W1CZI9-F1
#
_entry.id   AF-A0A7W1CZI9-F1
#
_cell.length_a   1.000
_cell.length_b   1.000
_cell.length_c   1.000
_cell.angle_alpha   90.00
_cell.angle_beta   90.00
_cell.angle_gamma   90.00
#
_symmetry.space_group_name_H-M   'P 1'
#
loop_
_entity.id
_entity.type
_entity.pdbx_description
1 polymer ?
#
loop_
_entity_poly.entity_id
_entity_poly.type
_entity_poly.pdbx_seq_one_letter_code
_entity_poly.pdbx_strand_id
1 'polypeptide(L)'
;KPLRELDAITRAAIESARGVIDSDAATVAWERALEAPAWNGAPVWIHTDLLRPNVLVHGGRLCAVIDFGGVGVGDPAADVIAAWSVFGRTGRGTFRGALSIDEDTWNRARGFALHQAAMIIPYYAETNLGFVDLAKRTVDEILADINA
;
A
#
# COMPACT_ATOMS: atom_id res chain seq x y z
N LYS A 1 -8.21 9.44 4.67
CA LYS A 1 -7.65 10.13 5.86
C LYS A 1 -6.20 10.50 5.58
N PRO A 2 -5.68 11.64 6.07
CA PRO A 2 -4.25 11.92 6.05
C PRO A 2 -3.45 10.77 6.67
N LEU A 3 -2.29 10.45 6.09
CA LEU A 3 -1.45 9.33 6.53
C LEU A 3 -1.07 9.41 8.01
N ARG A 4 -0.79 10.60 8.53
CA ARG A 4 -0.43 10.84 9.94
C ARG A 4 -1.53 10.46 10.93
N GLU A 5 -2.80 10.50 10.53
CA GLU A 5 -3.90 10.06 11.38
C GLU A 5 -3.94 8.54 11.56
N LEU A 6 -3.20 7.79 10.74
CA LEU A 6 -3.09 6.34 10.80
C LEU A 6 -1.89 5.88 11.64
N ASP A 7 -1.10 6.78 12.23
CA ASP A 7 0.18 6.45 12.88
C ASP A 7 0.03 5.43 14.01
N ALA A 8 -0.79 5.75 15.02
CA ALA A 8 -0.95 4.88 16.19
C ALA A 8 -1.44 3.47 15.82
N ILE A 9 -2.44 3.37 14.93
CA ILE A 9 -3.00 2.09 14.52
C ILE A 9 -2.01 1.29 13.65
N THR A 10 -1.25 1.95 12.78
CA THR A 10 -0.27 1.29 11.92
C THR A 10 0.89 0.73 12.74
N ARG A 11 1.41 1.50 13.70
CA ARG A 11 2.47 1.02 14.60
C ARG A 11 2.02 -0.18 15.43
N ALA A 12 0.80 -0.15 15.95
CA ALA A 12 0.22 -1.29 16.67
C ALA A 12 0.06 -2.53 15.76
N ALA A 13 -0.32 -2.33 14.49
CA ALA A 13 -0.43 -3.42 13.52
C ALA A 13 0.93 -4.01 13.13
N ILE A 14 1.95 -3.17 12.92
CA ILE A 14 3.34 -3.60 12.66
C ILE A 14 3.88 -4.44 13.83
N GLU A 15 3.60 -4.02 15.07
CA GLU A 15 3.99 -4.79 16.26
C GLU A 15 3.22 -6.11 16.36
N SER A 16 1.92 -6.11 16.07
CA SER A 16 1.09 -7.33 16.06
C SER A 16 1.51 -8.32 14.97
N ALA A 17 2.13 -7.84 13.90
CA ALA A 17 2.69 -8.65 12.82
C ALA A 17 4.13 -9.14 13.09
N ARG A 18 4.67 -8.89 14.30
CA ARG A 18 6.01 -9.34 14.68
C ARG A 18 6.14 -10.86 14.55
N GLY A 19 7.25 -11.28 13.95
CA GLY A 19 7.51 -12.70 13.63
C GLY A 19 6.92 -13.16 12.30
N VAL A 20 6.10 -12.34 11.65
CA VAL A 20 5.58 -12.58 10.30
C VAL A 20 6.29 -11.71 9.26
N ILE A 21 6.67 -10.48 9.64
CA ILE A 21 7.45 -9.52 8.85
C ILE A 21 8.62 -8.97 9.67
N ASP A 22 9.57 -8.31 8.99
CA ASP A 22 10.59 -7.48 9.64
C ASP A 22 9.94 -6.19 10.18
N SER A 23 9.41 -6.26 11.40
CA SER A 23 8.70 -5.15 12.05
C SER A 23 9.59 -3.93 12.27
N ASP A 24 10.90 -4.11 12.46
CA ASP A 24 11.82 -3.00 12.71
C ASP A 24 12.07 -2.25 11.39
N ALA A 25 12.33 -2.96 10.30
CA ALA A 25 12.44 -2.35 8.97
C ALA A 25 11.11 -1.73 8.52
N ALA A 26 9.97 -2.38 8.81
CA ALA A 26 8.65 -1.84 8.53
C ALA A 26 8.38 -0.54 9.32
N THR A 27 8.82 -0.47 10.57
CA THR A 27 8.69 0.76 11.38
C THR A 27 9.50 1.91 10.79
N VAL A 28 10.75 1.65 10.37
CA VAL A 28 11.57 2.66 9.67
C VAL A 28 10.92 3.09 8.36
N ALA A 29 10.36 2.16 7.60
CA ALA A 29 9.64 2.45 6.36
C ALA A 29 8.40 3.33 6.61
N TRP A 30 7.66 3.06 7.68
CA TRP A 30 6.51 3.85 8.12
C TRP A 30 6.93 5.27 8.50
N GLU A 31 7.99 5.42 9.30
CA GLU A 31 8.52 6.71 9.72
C GLU A 31 8.91 7.59 8.53
N ARG A 32 9.63 7.03 7.55
CA ARG A 32 9.96 7.73 6.30
C ARG A 32 8.73 8.17 5.52
N ALA A 33 7.67 7.37 5.50
CA ALA A 33 6.42 7.75 4.83
C ALA A 33 5.71 8.92 5.54
N LEU A 34 5.81 9.02 6.87
CA LEU A 34 5.22 10.10 7.67
C LEU A 34 5.92 11.45 7.52
N GLU A 35 7.16 11.47 7.03
CA GLU A 35 7.90 12.68 6.70
C GLU A 35 7.24 13.44 5.53
N ALA A 36 6.60 12.72 4.61
CA ALA A 36 5.92 13.32 3.48
C ALA A 36 4.78 14.27 3.95
N PRO A 37 4.67 15.48 3.40
CA PRO A 37 3.60 16.41 3.74
C PRO A 37 2.25 15.82 3.34
N ALA A 38 1.22 16.13 4.12
CA ALA A 38 -0.15 15.79 3.78
C ALA A 38 -0.53 16.38 2.41
N TRP A 39 -1.36 15.65 1.65
CA TRP A 39 -1.90 16.16 0.39
C TRP A 39 -2.59 17.51 0.59
N ASN A 40 -2.17 18.50 -0.19
CA ASN A 40 -2.68 19.87 -0.13
C ASN A 40 -3.44 20.30 -1.39
N GLY A 41 -3.52 19.41 -2.40
CA GLY A 41 -4.29 19.66 -3.62
C GLY A 41 -5.77 19.34 -3.45
N ALA A 42 -6.53 19.52 -4.53
CA ALA A 42 -7.93 19.13 -4.56
C ALA A 42 -8.08 17.61 -4.34
N PRO A 43 -9.02 17.15 -3.50
CA PRO A 43 -9.28 15.72 -3.37
C PRO A 43 -9.80 15.16 -4.69
N VAL A 44 -9.32 13.96 -5.06
CA VAL A 44 -9.71 13.27 -6.29
C VAL A 44 -10.45 11.98 -5.97
N TRP A 45 -11.23 11.45 -6.92
CA TRP A 45 -11.83 10.13 -6.78
C TRP A 45 -10.74 9.07 -6.63
N ILE A 46 -10.89 8.22 -5.60
CA ILE A 46 -9.97 7.15 -5.25
C ILE A 46 -10.74 5.87 -4.98
N HIS A 47 -10.21 4.75 -5.45
CA HIS A 47 -10.70 3.39 -5.20
C HIS A 47 -10.43 2.94 -3.75
N THR A 48 -9.30 3.35 -3.18
CA THR A 48 -8.79 3.04 -1.82
C THR A 48 -8.35 1.60 -1.55
N ASP A 49 -8.75 0.66 -2.40
CA ASP A 49 -8.44 -0.77 -2.23
C ASP A 49 -7.91 -1.46 -3.50
N LEU A 50 -6.94 -0.84 -4.20
CA LEU A 50 -6.31 -1.43 -5.39
C LEU A 50 -5.30 -2.55 -5.01
N LEU A 51 -5.83 -3.62 -4.42
CA LEU A 51 -5.12 -4.86 -4.11
C LEU A 51 -5.29 -5.87 -5.25
N ARG A 52 -4.39 -6.88 -5.31
CA ARG A 52 -4.44 -7.94 -6.33
C ARG A 52 -5.81 -8.62 -6.51
N PRO A 53 -6.56 -8.95 -5.44
CA PRO A 53 -7.88 -9.58 -5.61
C PRO A 53 -8.89 -8.71 -6.38
N ASN A 54 -8.68 -7.39 -6.38
CA ASN A 54 -9.59 -6.41 -7.01
C ASN A 54 -9.20 -6.06 -8.45
N VAL A 55 -8.17 -6.71 -9.01
CA VAL A 55 -7.65 -6.47 -10.37
C VAL A 55 -7.77 -7.74 -11.21
N LEU A 56 -8.71 -7.75 -12.16
CA LEU A 56 -8.98 -8.91 -12.99
C LEU A 56 -8.22 -8.83 -14.32
N VAL A 57 -7.46 -9.88 -14.62
CA VAL A 57 -6.62 -9.99 -15.82
C VAL A 57 -7.05 -11.18 -16.66
N HIS A 58 -7.19 -10.99 -17.98
CA HIS A 58 -7.41 -12.05 -18.95
C HIS A 58 -6.44 -11.91 -20.12
N GLY A 59 -5.75 -13.00 -20.47
CA GLY A 59 -4.76 -12.98 -21.56
C GLY A 59 -3.61 -12.00 -21.33
N GLY A 60 -3.21 -11.77 -20.07
CA GLY A 60 -2.15 -10.80 -19.73
C GLY A 60 -2.56 -9.34 -19.81
N ARG A 61 -3.86 -9.04 -19.97
CA ARG A 61 -4.40 -7.67 -20.03
C ARG A 61 -5.39 -7.41 -18.90
N LEU A 62 -5.38 -6.20 -18.36
CA LEU A 62 -6.40 -5.73 -17.41
C LEU A 62 -7.78 -5.76 -18.09
N CYS A 63 -8.76 -6.37 -17.43
CA CYS A 63 -10.13 -6.50 -17.92
C CYS A 63 -11.15 -5.79 -17.02
N ALA A 64 -10.94 -5.80 -15.71
CA ALA A 64 -11.83 -5.12 -14.78
C ALA A 64 -11.09 -4.76 -13.48
N VAL A 65 -11.61 -3.73 -12.82
CA VAL A 65 -11.36 -3.40 -11.42
C VAL A 65 -12.68 -3.57 -10.69
N ILE A 66 -12.67 -4.18 -9.51
CA ILE A 66 -13.86 -4.49 -8.72
C ILE A 66 -13.70 -4.00 -7.28
N ASP A 67 -14.77 -4.09 -6.49
CA ASP A 67 -14.82 -3.72 -5.08
C ASP A 67 -14.58 -2.23 -4.79
N PHE A 68 -15.49 -1.41 -5.32
CA PHE A 68 -15.54 0.03 -5.05
C PHE A 68 -16.20 0.35 -3.70
N GLY A 69 -16.28 -0.60 -2.75
CA GLY A 69 -16.94 -0.38 -1.45
C GLY A 69 -16.31 0.73 -0.61
N GLY A 70 -15.01 0.98 -0.79
CA GLY A 70 -14.25 2.05 -0.14
C GLY A 70 -14.13 3.36 -0.94
N VAL A 71 -14.79 3.45 -2.12
CA VAL A 71 -14.61 4.59 -3.03
C VAL A 71 -14.96 5.92 -2.36
N GLY A 72 -14.15 6.94 -2.62
CA GLY A 72 -14.38 8.28 -2.07
C GLY A 72 -13.52 9.33 -2.75
N VAL A 73 -13.50 10.53 -2.17
CA VAL A 73 -12.61 11.61 -2.60
C VAL A 73 -11.50 11.84 -1.58
N GLY A 74 -10.26 11.96 -2.03
CA GLY A 74 -9.12 12.13 -1.12
C GLY A 74 -7.77 12.28 -1.81
N ASP A 75 -6.73 11.85 -1.09
CA ASP A 75 -5.34 11.86 -1.54
C ASP A 75 -5.12 10.83 -2.65
N PRO A 76 -4.62 11.22 -3.85
CA PRO A 76 -4.38 10.28 -4.95
C PRO A 76 -3.42 9.15 -4.59
N ALA A 77 -2.55 9.34 -3.58
CA ALA A 77 -1.63 8.33 -3.11
C ALA A 77 -2.32 7.04 -2.64
N ALA A 78 -3.60 7.09 -2.26
CA ALA A 78 -4.38 5.93 -1.83
C ALA A 78 -4.52 4.85 -2.92
N ASP A 79 -4.50 5.23 -4.21
CA ASP A 79 -4.62 4.29 -5.34
C ASP A 79 -3.25 3.90 -5.93
N VAL A 80 -2.21 4.65 -5.60
CA VAL A 80 -0.84 4.37 -6.02
C VAL A 80 -0.27 3.14 -5.28
N ILE A 81 -0.93 2.66 -4.22
CA ILE A 81 -0.56 1.45 -3.47
C ILE A 81 -0.35 0.21 -4.36
N ALA A 82 -1.02 0.17 -5.53
CA ALA A 82 -0.86 -0.84 -6.57
C ALA A 82 0.60 -1.07 -6.97
N ALA A 83 1.44 -0.04 -6.86
CA ALA A 83 2.90 -0.11 -7.04
C ALA A 83 3.56 -1.27 -6.27
N TRP A 84 3.07 -1.57 -5.07
CA TRP A 84 3.60 -2.64 -4.21
C TRP A 84 2.61 -3.80 -4.03
N SER A 85 1.32 -3.50 -3.90
CA SER A 85 0.31 -4.54 -3.70
C SER A 85 0.12 -5.41 -4.96
N VAL A 86 0.15 -4.80 -6.16
CA VAL A 86 -0.10 -5.47 -7.45
C VAL A 86 1.19 -5.77 -8.19
N PHE A 87 2.11 -4.82 -8.30
CA PHE A 87 3.32 -5.01 -9.09
C PHE A 87 4.49 -5.57 -8.26
N GLY A 88 5.51 -6.05 -8.95
CA GLY A 88 6.85 -6.22 -8.38
C GLY A 88 7.81 -5.18 -8.97
N ARG A 89 9.09 -5.20 -8.59
CA ARG A 89 10.11 -4.20 -9.00
C ARG A 89 9.98 -3.66 -10.44
N THR A 90 9.98 -4.53 -11.46
CA THR A 90 9.90 -4.10 -12.86
C THR A 90 8.58 -3.40 -13.18
N GLY A 91 7.46 -4.01 -12.81
CA GLY A 91 6.12 -3.43 -13.03
C GLY A 91 5.92 -2.13 -12.26
N ARG A 92 6.47 -2.03 -11.05
CA ARG A 92 6.46 -0.82 -10.23
C ARG A 92 7.16 0.35 -10.93
N GLY A 93 8.30 0.09 -11.56
CA GLY A 93 9.02 1.10 -12.37
C GLY A 93 8.18 1.60 -13.54
N THR A 94 7.55 0.70 -14.30
CA THR A 94 6.66 1.07 -15.41
C THR A 94 5.43 1.84 -14.92
N PHE A 95 4.80 1.39 -13.84
CA PHE A 95 3.64 2.03 -13.24
C PHE A 95 3.95 3.45 -12.76
N ARG A 96 5.08 3.64 -12.06
CA ARG A 96 5.56 4.96 -11.62
C ARG A 96 5.81 5.90 -12.80
N GLY A 97 6.48 5.40 -13.85
CA GLY A 97 6.75 6.18 -15.06
C GLY A 97 5.48 6.63 -15.79
N ALA A 98 4.41 5.82 -15.75
CA ALA A 98 3.14 6.17 -16.37
C ALA A 98 2.33 7.22 -15.58
N LEU A 99 2.46 7.25 -14.24
CA LEU A 99 1.66 8.14 -13.39
C LEU A 99 2.18 9.58 -13.29
N SER A 100 3.47 9.82 -13.53
CA SER A 100 4.09 11.16 -13.45
C SER A 100 3.79 11.90 -12.13
N ILE A 101 3.85 11.17 -11.00
CA ILE A 101 3.60 11.68 -9.64
C ILE A 101 4.89 12.11 -8.95
N ASP A 102 4.79 13.07 -8.03
CA ASP A 102 5.90 13.56 -7.22
C ASP A 102 6.35 12.55 -6.13
N GLU A 103 7.54 12.79 -5.58
CA GLU A 103 8.12 11.95 -4.53
C GLU A 103 7.27 11.91 -3.26
N ASP A 104 6.63 13.01 -2.88
CA ASP A 104 5.81 13.06 -1.66
C ASP A 104 4.57 12.16 -1.80
N THR A 105 3.95 12.15 -2.96
CA THR A 105 2.83 11.27 -3.32
C THR A 105 3.29 9.81 -3.36
N TRP A 106 4.47 9.53 -3.90
CA TRP A 106 5.06 8.19 -3.86
C TRP A 106 5.32 7.72 -2.43
N ASN A 107 5.88 8.57 -1.57
CA ASN A 107 6.17 8.25 -0.18
C ASN A 107 4.88 8.06 0.64
N ARG A 108 3.86 8.91 0.44
CA ARG A 108 2.54 8.71 1.07
C ARG A 108 1.90 7.40 0.61
N ALA A 109 1.99 7.06 -0.68
CA ALA A 109 1.44 5.82 -1.22
C ALA A 109 2.12 4.59 -0.62
N ARG A 110 3.45 4.64 -0.45
CA ARG A 110 4.20 3.60 0.25
C ARG A 110 3.71 3.43 1.68
N GLY A 111 3.45 4.53 2.38
CA GLY A 111 2.81 4.53 3.70
C GLY A 111 1.44 3.87 3.68
N PHE A 112 0.52 4.29 2.79
CA PHE A 112 -0.81 3.68 2.71
C PHE A 112 -0.77 2.19 2.40
N ALA A 113 0.13 1.75 1.50
CA ALA A 113 0.34 0.34 1.20
C ALA A 113 0.84 -0.43 2.43
N LEU A 114 1.80 0.14 3.18
CA LEU A 114 2.32 -0.47 4.41
C LEU A 114 1.24 -0.55 5.50
N HIS A 115 0.48 0.52 5.71
CA HIS A 115 -0.64 0.55 6.65
C HIS A 115 -1.62 -0.60 6.36
N GLN A 116 -2.06 -0.71 5.11
CA GLN A 116 -3.04 -1.72 4.73
C GLN A 116 -2.48 -3.14 4.90
N ALA A 117 -1.26 -3.39 4.42
CA ALA A 117 -0.61 -4.69 4.59
C ALA A 117 -0.40 -5.07 6.07
N ALA A 118 0.06 -4.13 6.89
CA ALA A 118 0.25 -4.35 8.32
C ALA A 118 -1.07 -4.65 9.04
N MET A 119 -2.18 -4.02 8.64
CA MET A 119 -3.51 -4.31 9.19
C MET A 119 -4.05 -5.69 8.79
N ILE A 120 -3.80 -6.12 7.55
CA ILE A 120 -4.27 -7.42 7.01
C ILE A 120 -3.66 -8.59 7.78
N ILE A 121 -2.37 -8.53 8.10
CA ILE A 121 -1.62 -9.65 8.69
C ILE A 121 -2.25 -10.19 9.99
N PRO A 122 -2.41 -9.39 11.06
CA PRO A 122 -2.99 -9.88 12.30
C PRO A 122 -4.50 -10.15 12.18
N TYR A 123 -5.21 -9.41 11.33
CA TYR A 123 -6.66 -9.58 11.16
C TYR A 123 -7.02 -10.93 10.51
N TYR A 124 -6.22 -11.38 9.54
CA TYR A 124 -6.48 -12.62 8.79
C TYR A 124 -5.58 -13.80 9.19
N ALA A 125 -4.84 -13.68 10.30
CA ALA A 125 -3.83 -14.65 10.74
C ALA A 125 -4.34 -16.11 10.80
N GLU A 126 -5.62 -16.31 11.11
CA GLU A 126 -6.22 -17.64 11.23
C GLU A 126 -7.30 -17.93 10.17
N THR A 127 -7.78 -16.91 9.47
CA THR A 127 -8.98 -17.02 8.62
C THR A 127 -8.69 -16.95 7.13
N ASN A 128 -7.58 -16.32 6.73
CA ASN A 128 -7.21 -16.20 5.31
C ASN A 128 -5.69 -16.07 5.12
N LEU A 129 -4.99 -17.20 5.25
CA LEU A 129 -3.53 -17.27 5.10
C LEU A 129 -3.04 -16.80 3.72
N GLY A 130 -3.82 -17.04 2.66
CA GLY A 130 -3.47 -16.55 1.32
C GLY A 130 -3.45 -15.03 1.24
N PHE A 131 -4.35 -14.34 1.95
CA PHE A 131 -4.35 -12.88 2.01
C PHE A 131 -3.24 -12.33 2.91
N VAL A 132 -2.89 -13.05 3.98
CA VAL A 132 -1.71 -12.75 4.79
C VAL A 132 -0.43 -12.83 3.94
N ASP A 133 -0.29 -13.83 3.07
CA ASP A 133 0.85 -13.95 2.16
C ASP A 133 0.92 -12.80 1.13
N LEU A 134 -0.23 -12.32 0.64
CA LEU A 134 -0.27 -11.12 -0.21
C LEU A 134 0.16 -9.86 0.54
N ALA A 135 -0.24 -9.71 1.79
CA ALA A 135 0.17 -8.59 2.63
C ALA A 135 1.67 -8.65 2.96
N LYS A 136 2.21 -9.82 3.33
CA LYS A 136 3.66 -10.03 3.52
C LYS A 136 4.46 -9.64 2.30
N ARG A 137 4.04 -10.14 1.12
CA ARG A 137 4.67 -9.76 -0.16
C ARG A 137 4.65 -8.24 -0.37
N THR A 138 3.56 -7.57 -0.02
CA THR A 138 3.46 -6.11 -0.14
C THR A 138 4.49 -5.41 0.74
N VAL A 139 4.66 -5.87 1.99
CA VAL A 139 5.72 -5.37 2.88
C VAL A 139 7.10 -5.61 2.29
N ASP A 140 7.38 -6.83 1.78
CA ASP A 140 8.68 -7.15 1.19
C ASP A 140 9.01 -6.26 -0.01
N GLU A 141 8.03 -6.01 -0.88
CA GLU A 141 8.18 -5.10 -2.03
C GLU A 141 8.45 -3.66 -1.60
N ILE A 142 7.84 -3.20 -0.49
CA ILE A 142 8.07 -1.89 0.10
C ILE A 142 9.50 -1.78 0.64
N LEU A 143 9.95 -2.76 1.42
CA LEU A 143 11.30 -2.78 2.00
C LEU A 143 12.37 -2.88 0.91
N ALA A 144 12.13 -3.67 -0.14
CA ALA A 144 13.01 -3.76 -1.30
C ALA A 144 13.05 -2.49 -2.15
N ASP A 145 12.03 -1.64 -2.09
CA ASP A 145 11.97 -0.33 -2.76
C ASP A 145 12.75 0.73 -1.99
N ILE A 146 12.70 0.69 -0.66
CA ILE A 146 13.37 1.65 0.22
C ILE A 146 14.89 1.47 0.21
N ASN A 147 15.36 0.24 -0.02
CA ASN A 147 16.77 -0.13 -0.03
C ASN A 147 17.41 -0.10 -1.44
N ALA A 148 16.66 0.29 -2.46
CA ALA A 148 17.12 0.36 -3.85
C ALA A 148 17.68 1.74 -4.20
#